data_AF-A0A961NWW9-F1
#
_entry.id   AF-A0A961NWW9-F1
#
_cell.length_a   1.000
_cell.length_b   1.000
_cell.length_c   1.000
_cell.angle_alpha   90.00
_cell.angle_beta   90.00
_cell.angle_gamma   90.00
#
_symmetry.space_group_name_H-M   'P 1'
#
loop_
_entity.id
_entity.type
_entity.pdbx_description
1 polymer ?
#
loop_
_entity_poly.entity_id
_entity_poly.type
_entity_poly.pdbx_seq_one_letter_code
_entity_poly.pdbx_strand_id
1 'polypeptide(L)' 'MKFDWPALMRLGLNGLRLTPDQFWGLTPAELMVMLGKDGASAPLGRQRLEELARAFPDAPRSGSGPRGADHPTRSDGE' A
#
# COMPACT_ATOMS: atom_id res chain seq x y z
N MET A 1 11.32 -4.43 -8.14
CA MET A 1 12.24 -3.77 -7.19
C MET A 1 11.72 -4.01 -5.79
N LYS A 2 12.54 -4.56 -4.88
CA LYS A 2 12.18 -4.69 -3.46
C LYS A 2 12.53 -3.39 -2.76
N PHE A 3 11.60 -2.86 -1.97
CA PHE A 3 11.86 -1.73 -1.10
C PHE A 3 12.66 -2.20 0.11
N ASP A 4 13.78 -1.52 0.40
CA ASP A 4 14.71 -1.95 1.44
C ASP A 4 14.27 -1.47 2.83
N TRP A 5 13.28 -2.15 3.38
CA TRP A 5 12.68 -1.82 4.67
C TRP A 5 13.69 -1.82 5.83
N PRO A 6 14.55 -2.84 5.97
CA PRO A 6 15.54 -2.86 7.04
C PRO A 6 16.46 -1.64 7.01
N ALA A 7 16.87 -1.20 5.82
CA ALA A 7 17.71 -0.01 5.66
C ALA A 7 16.98 1.25 6.11
N LEU A 8 15.72 1.45 5.68
CA LEU A 8 14.93 2.61 6.09
C LEU A 8 14.67 2.64 7.60
N MET A 9 14.41 1.48 8.22
CA MET A 9 14.19 1.40 9.66
C MET A 9 15.44 1.74 10.48
N ARG A 10 16.62 1.30 10.03
CA ARG A 10 17.89 1.68 10.67
C ARG A 10 18.15 3.17 10.54
N LEU A 11 17.84 3.76 9.39
CA LEU A 11 18.04 5.18 9.14
C LEU A 11 17.12 6.05 10.00
N GLY A 12 15.83 5.70 10.11
CA GLY A 12 14.85 6.45 10.91
C GLY A 12 15.03 6.27 12.42
N LEU A 13 15.09 5.01 12.89
CA LEU A 13 15.09 4.72 14.33
C LEU A 13 16.47 4.82 14.96
N ASN A 14 17.55 4.46 14.24
CA ASN A 14 18.91 4.54 14.78
C ASN A 14 19.66 5.79 14.30
N GLY A 15 19.50 6.16 13.03
CA GLY A 15 20.18 7.32 12.44
C GLY A 15 19.62 8.65 12.94
N LEU A 16 18.32 8.87 12.77
CA LEU A 16 17.62 10.07 13.23
C LEU A 16 17.16 9.99 14.70
N ARG A 17 17.31 8.83 15.34
CA ARG A 17 16.88 8.56 16.73
C ARG A 17 15.41 8.91 16.98
N LEU A 18 14.55 8.73 15.98
CA LEU A 18 13.12 8.94 16.12
C LEU A 18 12.51 7.80 16.92
N THR A 19 11.51 8.13 17.75
CA THR A 19 10.62 7.09 18.29
C THR A 19 9.78 6.49 17.16
N PRO A 20 9.30 5.24 17.28
CA PRO A 20 8.45 4.63 16.27
C PRO A 20 7.25 5.49 15.90
N ASP A 21 6.57 6.09 16.88
CA ASP A 21 5.39 6.93 16.66
C ASP A 21 5.73 8.18 15.85
N GLN A 22 6.86 8.84 16.17
CA GLN A 22 7.31 9.99 15.38
C GLN A 22 7.68 9.57 13.97
N PHE A 23 8.39 8.46 13.79
CA PHE A 23 8.79 7.98 12.47
C PHE A 23 7.57 7.68 11.57
N TRP A 24 6.53 7.05 12.11
CA TRP A 24 5.31 6.75 11.36
C TRP A 24 4.35 7.94 11.20
N GLY A 25 4.47 8.96 12.06
CA GLY A 25 3.72 10.21 11.93
C GLY A 25 4.28 11.17 10.87
N LEU A 26 5.52 10.96 10.43
CA LEU A 26 6.15 11.79 9.40
C LEU A 26 5.64 11.44 8.00
N THR A 27 5.47 12.46 7.18
CA THR A 27 5.32 12.26 5.75
C THR A 27 6.66 11.80 5.14
N PRO A 28 6.65 11.02 4.05
CA PRO A 28 7.89 10.63 3.37
C PRO A 28 8.76 11.81 2.94
N ALA A 29 8.15 12.96 2.61
CA ALA A 29 8.85 14.18 2.25
C ALA A 29 9.63 14.77 3.44
N GLU A 30 8.98 14.89 4.60
CA GLU A 30 9.64 15.37 5.83
C GLU A 30 10.78 14.44 6.24
N LEU A 31 10.57 13.12 6.14
CA LEU A 31 11.61 12.14 6.41
C LEU A 31 12.83 12.33 5.48
N MET A 32 12.62 12.59 4.19
CA MET A 32 13.73 12.80 3.26
C MET A 32 14.51 14.10 3.53
N VAL A 33 13.83 15.17 3.94
CA VAL A 33 14.48 16.41 4.39
C VAL A 33 15.33 16.16 5.64
N MET A 34 14.79 15.44 6.64
CA MET A 34 15.56 15.11 7.85
C MET A 34 16.78 14.23 7.57
N LEU A 35 16.73 13.42 6.51
CA LEU A 35 17.84 12.59 6.06
C LEU A 35 18.90 13.36 5.24
N GLY A 36 18.74 14.68 5.05
CA GLY A 36 19.61 15.49 4.20
C GLY A 36 19.53 15.10 2.73
N LYS A 37 18.41 14.48 2.31
CA LYS A 37 18.12 14.09 0.93
C LYS A 37 17.24 15.15 0.26
N ASP A 38 17.63 16.41 0.42
CA ASP A 38 16.89 17.61 0.04
C ASP A 38 16.65 17.75 -1.48
N GLY A 39 17.14 16.79 -2.29
CA GLY A 39 17.04 16.77 -3.75
C GLY A 39 16.42 15.52 -4.36
N ALA A 40 15.89 14.58 -3.58
CA ALA A 40 15.39 13.32 -4.15
C ALA A 40 13.87 13.36 -4.41
N SER A 41 13.52 13.32 -5.70
CA SER A 41 12.17 13.09 -6.24
C SER A 41 11.18 14.25 -6.12
N ALA A 42 10.97 14.94 -7.24
CA ALA A 42 9.78 15.76 -7.44
C ALA A 42 8.53 14.95 -7.03
N PRO A 43 7.55 15.57 -6.35
CA PRO A 43 6.31 14.89 -5.99
C PRO A 43 5.71 14.20 -7.21
N LEU A 44 5.23 12.97 -7.01
CA LEU A 44 4.69 12.12 -8.06
C LEU A 44 3.62 12.91 -8.83
N GLY A 45 3.89 13.23 -10.10
CA GLY A 45 2.99 14.03 -10.90
C GLY A 45 1.62 13.37 -11.04
N ARG A 46 0.54 14.17 -11.17
CA ARG A 46 -0.84 13.69 -11.28
C ARG A 46 -1.02 12.54 -12.28
N GLN A 47 -0.38 12.66 -13.43
CA GLN A 47 -0.40 11.63 -14.48
C GLN A 47 0.13 10.28 -13.98
N ARG A 48 1.23 10.29 -13.22
CA ARG A 48 1.83 9.04 -12.69
C ARG A 48 0.97 8.42 -11.59
N LEU A 49 0.25 9.26 -10.82
CA LEU A 49 -0.71 8.79 -9.84
C LEU A 49 -1.91 8.10 -10.51
N GLU A 50 -2.45 8.70 -11.58
CA GLU A 50 -3.55 8.10 -12.37
C GLU A 50 -3.15 6.77 -13.01
N GLU A 51 -1.91 6.66 -13.50
CA GLU A 51 -1.36 5.43 -14.04
C GLU A 51 -1.22 4.33 -12.97
N LEU A 52 -0.83 4.69 -11.74
CA LEU A 52 -0.80 3.76 -10.61
C LEU A 52 -2.19 3.30 -10.20
N ALA A 53 -3.15 4.22 -10.09
CA ALA A 53 -4.53 3.88 -9.74
C ALA A 53 -5.18 2.92 -10.74
N ARG A 54 -4.82 3.02 -12.03
CA ARG A 54 -5.26 2.07 -13.06
C ARG A 54 -4.54 0.71 -12.95
N ALA A 55 -3.25 0.71 -12.62
CA ALA A 55 -2.46 -0.50 -12.50
C ALA A 55 -2.80 -1.31 -11.24
N PHE A 56 -3.20 -0.64 -10.15
CA PHE A 56 -3.51 -1.23 -8.86
C PHE A 56 -4.90 -0.76 -8.37
N PRO A 57 -5.99 -1.31 -8.95
CA PRO A 57 -7.33 -0.97 -8.51
C PRO A 57 -7.62 -1.52 -7.11
N ASP A 58 -8.12 -0.68 -6.21
CA ASP A 58 -8.43 -1.04 -4.81
C ASP A 58 -9.64 -1.99 -4.68
N ALA A 59 -10.49 -2.05 -5.70
CA ALA A 59 -11.62 -2.95 -5.71
C ALA A 59 -11.17 -4.37 -6.09
N PRO A 60 -11.63 -5.42 -5.38
CA PRO A 60 -11.44 -6.78 -5.84
C PRO A 60 -12.02 -6.89 -7.25
N ARG A 61 -11.27 -7.50 -8.17
CA ARG A 61 -11.76 -7.79 -9.53
C ARG A 61 -13.05 -8.58 -9.35
N SER A 62 -14.20 -7.93 -9.56
CA SER A 62 -15.51 -8.54 -9.47
C SER A 62 -15.59 -9.64 -10.53
N GLY A 63 -15.22 -10.83 -10.09
CA GLY A 63 -15.10 -12.05 -10.86
C GLY A 63 -15.19 -13.25 -9.94
N SER A 64 -15.94 -13.14 -8.83
CA SER A 64 -16.59 -14.33 -8.29
C SER A 64 -17.67 -14.70 -9.29
N GLY A 65 -17.37 -15.69 -10.14
CA GLY A 65 -18.33 -16.29 -11.06
C GLY A 65 -19.61 -16.71 -10.34
N PRO A 66 -20.71 -16.96 -11.08
CA PRO A 66 -22.01 -17.23 -10.50
C PRO A 66 -21.89 -18.38 -9.50
N ARG A 67 -22.02 -18.03 -8.22
CA ARG A 67 -22.06 -18.96 -7.09
C ARG A 67 -23.32 -19.80 -7.28
N GLY A 68 -23.12 -21.12 -7.33
CA GLY A 68 -24.13 -22.12 -7.67
C GLY A 68 -25.49 -21.83 -7.04
N ALA A 69 -26.47 -21.57 -7.89
CA ALA A 69 -27.85 -21.87 -7.62
C ALA A 69 -28.09 -23.23 -8.23
N ASP A 70 -28.11 -24.27 -7.40
CA ASP A 70 -28.84 -25.53 -7.61
C ASP A 70 -28.65 -26.39 -6.36
N HIS A 71 -29.34 -26.01 -5.29
CA HIS A 71 -29.65 -26.95 -4.21
C HIS A 71 -30.97 -27.64 -4.61
N PRO A 72 -30.98 -28.93 -5.00
CA PRO A 72 -32.24 -29.62 -5.25
C PRO A 72 -32.98 -29.76 -3.92
N THR A 73 -34.20 -29.21 -3.86
CA THR A 73 -35.15 -29.46 -2.78
C THR A 73 -35.47 -30.95 -2.79
N ARG A 74 -35.04 -31.67 -1.74
CA ARG A 74 -35.46 -33.04 -1.49
C ARG A 74 -36.94 -32.97 -1.09
N SER A 75 -37.81 -33.20 -2.06
CA SER A 75 -39.26 -33.33 -1.84
C SER A 75 -39.56 -34.49 -0.91
N ASP A 76 -40.61 -34.25 -0.15
CA ASP A 76 -41.21 -35.02 0.92
C ASP A 76 -41.48 -36.49 0.58
N GLY A 77 -41.54 -37.29 1.64
CA GLY A 77 -41.89 -38.70 1.58
C GLY A 77 -43.36 -38.91 1.23
N GLU A 78 -43.58 -40.00 0.50
CA GLU A 78 -44.81 -40.77 0.44
C GLU A 78 -44.44 -42.26 0.41
#